data_AF-G7YSJ3-F1
#
_entry.id   AF-G7YSJ3-F1
#
_cell.length_a   1.000
_cell.length_b   1.000
_cell.length_c   1.000
_cell.angle_alpha   90.00
_cell.angle_beta   90.00
_cell.angle_gamma   90.00
#
_symmetry.space_group_name_H-M   'P 1'
#
loop_
_entity.id
_entity.type
_entity.pdbx_description
1 polymer ?
#
loop_
_entity_poly.entity_id
_entity_poly.type
_entity_poly.pdbx_seq_one_letter_code
_entity_poly.pdbx_strand_id
1 'polypeptide(L)'
;MDVTLKVASEDCDKAQAVQLAEKPRIQRISPVRLLLPPPWPALSPSTELSTTSFGDTQAETVSPGLPEIADLKSKRDGTSIVSSEISFFQCLEQMNFPVKPITTPPLAPRRLWKRFRPLGWFRKRPNLKPNLLDEREFVYATVYTECQPFEDSLHGQMLYTIFKRFTGSPACLTKGDHWQLIGFQGSDPTTDFRGAGLLALLCLVYFATEPPFCNTVPSFFRQSLEPVYHFPFSLIGINLTTLLLQLMRQGHLNRLYNKQHSVLHTFMHLYSGLFYTFCKRWVEEKYTVLKTREILRWLEKRCRQNPRWFLKIKG
;
A
#
# COMPACT_ATOMS: atom_id res chain seq x y z
N MET A 1 16.37 -5.04 64.49
CA MET A 1 15.38 -4.35 63.63
C MET A 1 15.67 -4.62 62.14
N ASP A 2 16.05 -5.84 61.77
CA ASP A 2 16.72 -6.06 60.46
C ASP A 2 16.27 -7.31 59.70
N VAL A 3 15.08 -7.81 60.02
CA VAL A 3 14.48 -8.97 59.31
C VAL A 3 13.23 -8.55 58.53
N THR A 4 12.51 -7.53 58.99
CA THR A 4 11.30 -7.01 58.33
C THR A 4 11.57 -6.14 57.10
N LEU A 5 12.77 -5.55 56.96
CA LEU A 5 13.13 -4.74 55.78
C LEU A 5 13.60 -5.57 54.58
N LYS A 6 14.14 -6.78 54.82
CA LYS A 6 14.62 -7.67 53.75
C LYS A 6 13.48 -8.36 52.98
N VAL A 7 12.42 -8.74 53.69
CA VAL A 7 11.25 -9.40 53.06
C VAL A 7 10.48 -8.39 52.20
N ALA A 8 10.39 -7.14 52.63
CA ALA A 8 9.71 -6.08 51.87
C ALA A 8 10.45 -5.69 50.57
N SER A 9 11.79 -5.78 50.51
CA SER A 9 12.54 -5.51 49.28
C SER A 9 12.45 -6.66 48.28
N GLU A 10 12.50 -7.91 48.76
CA GLU A 10 12.37 -9.08 47.89
C GLU A 10 10.96 -9.23 47.27
N ASP A 11 9.91 -8.83 47.99
CA ASP A 11 8.54 -8.84 47.45
C ASP A 11 8.28 -7.67 46.49
N CYS A 12 8.95 -6.52 46.67
CA CYS A 12 8.87 -5.39 45.74
C CYS A 12 9.59 -5.69 44.40
N ASP A 13 10.75 -6.37 44.47
CA ASP A 13 11.49 -6.81 43.29
C ASP A 13 10.76 -7.92 42.53
N LYS A 14 10.06 -8.83 43.24
CA LYS A 14 9.19 -9.84 42.61
C LYS A 14 7.93 -9.21 41.99
N ALA A 15 7.34 -8.19 42.63
CA ALA A 15 6.19 -7.48 42.07
C ALA A 15 6.57 -6.64 40.83
N GLN A 16 7.78 -6.06 40.79
CA GLN A 16 8.30 -5.36 39.59
C GLN A 16 8.72 -6.33 38.47
N ALA A 17 9.17 -7.54 38.79
CA ALA A 17 9.45 -8.57 37.80
C ALA A 17 8.18 -9.12 37.11
N VAL A 18 7.03 -9.09 37.80
CA VAL A 18 5.73 -9.53 37.26
C VAL A 18 5.03 -8.47 36.39
N GLN A 19 5.48 -7.21 36.42
CA GLN A 19 4.91 -6.11 35.61
C GLN A 19 5.75 -5.69 34.40
N LEU A 20 6.82 -6.43 34.07
CA LEU A 20 7.45 -6.26 32.76
C LEU A 20 6.53 -6.87 31.71
N ALA A 21 5.63 -6.03 31.17
CA ALA A 21 4.73 -6.34 30.07
C ALA A 21 5.41 -7.28 29.08
N GLU A 22 4.87 -8.50 28.96
CA GLU A 22 5.31 -9.46 27.96
C GLU A 22 5.32 -8.74 26.63
N LYS A 23 6.53 -8.44 26.14
CA LYS A 23 6.72 -7.88 24.81
C LYS A 23 6.00 -8.82 23.86
N PRO A 24 4.98 -8.36 23.10
CA PRO A 24 4.19 -9.25 22.28
C PRO A 24 5.17 -10.05 21.41
N ARG A 25 5.15 -11.36 21.63
CA ARG A 25 6.03 -12.30 20.96
C ARG A 25 5.72 -12.13 19.49
N ILE A 26 6.59 -11.44 18.75
CA ILE A 26 6.47 -11.30 17.30
C ILE A 26 6.44 -12.72 16.77
N GLN A 27 5.24 -13.21 16.50
CA GLN A 27 5.05 -14.53 15.91
C GLN A 27 5.91 -14.54 14.65
N ARG A 28 6.64 -15.64 14.41
CA ARG A 28 7.35 -15.80 13.14
C ARG A 28 6.30 -15.85 12.03
N ILE A 29 5.98 -14.70 11.47
CA ILE A 29 5.03 -14.57 10.38
C ILE A 29 5.66 -15.23 9.16
N SER A 30 4.90 -16.11 8.53
CA SER A 30 5.24 -16.75 7.26
C SER A 30 5.69 -15.70 6.23
N PRO A 31 6.63 -16.02 5.32
CA PRO A 31 6.95 -15.12 4.23
C PRO A 31 5.67 -14.77 3.48
N VAL A 32 5.31 -13.49 3.48
CA VAL A 32 4.11 -13.02 2.77
C VAL A 32 4.31 -13.34 1.29
N ARG A 33 3.46 -14.21 0.75
CA ARG A 33 3.50 -14.58 -0.67
C ARG A 33 2.93 -13.42 -1.47
N LEU A 34 3.62 -13.05 -2.55
CA LEU A 34 3.04 -12.14 -3.55
C LEU A 34 1.72 -12.73 -4.03
N LEU A 35 0.67 -11.92 -3.99
CA LEU A 35 -0.60 -12.29 -4.58
C LEU A 35 -0.43 -12.28 -6.08
N LEU A 36 -0.68 -13.42 -6.69
CA LEU A 36 -0.68 -13.55 -8.13
C LEU A 36 -2.07 -13.19 -8.63
N PRO A 37 -2.17 -12.51 -9.79
CA PRO A 37 -3.44 -12.43 -10.46
C PRO A 37 -3.99 -13.86 -10.68
N PRO A 38 -5.30 -14.09 -10.52
CA PRO A 38 -5.91 -15.34 -10.95
C PRO A 38 -5.66 -15.54 -12.47
N PRO A 39 -5.65 -16.80 -12.97
CA PRO A 39 -5.70 -17.03 -14.41
C PRO A 39 -7.01 -16.45 -14.95
N TRP A 40 -6.92 -15.42 -15.80
CA TRP A 40 -8.09 -14.76 -16.37
C TRP A 40 -8.78 -15.69 -17.37
N PRO A 41 -10.13 -15.75 -17.42
CA PRO A 41 -10.81 -16.51 -18.46
C PRO A 41 -10.46 -15.92 -19.83
N ALA A 42 -10.01 -16.78 -20.75
CA ALA A 42 -9.82 -16.40 -22.14
C ALA A 42 -11.13 -15.81 -22.66
N LEU A 43 -11.08 -14.61 -23.25
CA LEU A 43 -12.19 -14.10 -24.05
C LEU A 43 -12.43 -15.13 -25.16
N SER A 44 -13.59 -15.79 -25.13
CA SER A 44 -14.00 -16.73 -26.17
C SER A 44 -13.99 -16.03 -27.54
N PRO A 45 -13.42 -16.63 -28.60
CA PRO A 45 -13.46 -16.03 -29.93
C PRO A 45 -14.88 -16.15 -30.51
N SER A 46 -15.38 -15.01 -31.01
CA SER A 46 -16.30 -14.85 -32.14
C SER A 46 -17.65 -15.59 -32.12
N THR A 47 -18.74 -14.83 -31.92
CA THR A 47 -19.97 -15.09 -32.69
C THR A 47 -19.77 -14.43 -34.05
N GLU A 48 -19.61 -15.23 -35.09
CA GLU A 48 -19.58 -14.77 -36.48
C GLU A 48 -20.92 -14.10 -36.82
N LEU A 49 -20.88 -12.88 -37.36
CA LEU A 49 -22.01 -12.30 -38.06
C LEU A 49 -21.64 -12.05 -39.52
N SER A 50 -22.40 -12.75 -40.35
CA SER A 50 -22.42 -12.81 -41.79
C SER A 50 -22.22 -11.47 -42.52
N THR A 51 -21.46 -11.57 -43.60
CA THR A 51 -21.33 -10.64 -44.71
C THR A 51 -22.66 -10.14 -45.26
N THR A 52 -22.87 -8.82 -45.26
CA THR A 52 -23.62 -8.10 -46.31
C THR A 52 -22.99 -6.72 -46.56
N SER A 53 -23.10 -6.29 -47.81
CA SER A 53 -22.29 -5.32 -48.55
C SER A 53 -22.54 -3.83 -48.28
N PHE A 54 -21.50 -3.04 -48.56
CA PHE A 54 -21.44 -1.70 -49.20
C PHE A 54 -22.39 -0.58 -48.74
N GLY A 55 -21.78 0.52 -48.27
CA GLY A 55 -22.36 1.86 -48.22
C GLY A 55 -21.42 2.85 -47.53
N ASP A 56 -20.73 3.68 -48.29
CA ASP A 56 -19.92 4.81 -47.81
C ASP A 56 -20.77 5.81 -47.01
N THR A 57 -20.34 6.22 -45.81
CA THR A 57 -20.56 7.58 -45.24
C THR A 57 -19.66 7.80 -44.03
N GLN A 58 -18.72 8.75 -44.18
CA GLN A 58 -18.03 9.61 -43.20
C GLN A 58 -17.40 9.05 -41.91
N ALA A 59 -16.15 9.47 -41.69
CA ALA A 59 -15.35 9.23 -40.50
C ALA A 59 -15.84 10.08 -39.31
N GLU A 60 -16.51 9.43 -38.36
CA GLU A 60 -16.63 9.95 -36.99
C GLU A 60 -15.46 9.47 -36.14
N THR A 61 -14.85 10.41 -35.44
CA THR A 61 -13.71 10.18 -34.54
C THR A 61 -14.22 9.60 -33.23
N VAL A 62 -14.28 8.27 -33.12
CA VAL A 62 -14.67 7.58 -31.88
C VAL A 62 -13.45 7.52 -30.96
N SER A 63 -13.46 8.33 -29.90
CA SER A 63 -12.56 8.13 -28.75
C SER A 63 -12.93 6.83 -28.04
N PRO A 64 -11.96 6.01 -27.56
CA PRO A 64 -12.29 4.80 -26.81
C PRO A 64 -12.88 5.21 -25.45
N GLY A 65 -14.19 4.97 -25.30
CA GLY A 65 -14.94 5.21 -24.08
C GLY A 65 -14.57 4.21 -22.99
N LEU A 66 -14.39 4.72 -21.78
CA LEU A 66 -14.36 3.95 -20.53
C LEU A 66 -15.57 3.01 -20.48
N PRO A 67 -15.45 1.73 -20.05
CA PRO A 67 -16.63 0.89 -19.85
C PRO A 67 -17.62 1.62 -18.92
N GLU A 68 -18.91 1.49 -19.21
CA GLU A 68 -20.01 2.30 -18.67
C GLU A 68 -20.18 2.11 -17.15
N ILE A 69 -19.41 2.87 -16.35
CA ILE A 69 -19.47 2.89 -14.87
C ILE A 69 -20.78 3.52 -14.35
N ALA A 70 -21.59 4.10 -15.23
CA ALA A 70 -22.77 4.88 -14.87
C ALA A 70 -23.96 4.05 -14.33
N ASP A 71 -24.01 2.74 -14.59
CA ASP A 71 -25.21 1.91 -14.31
C ASP A 71 -25.04 0.87 -13.19
N LEU A 72 -24.21 1.17 -12.18
CA LEU A 72 -24.17 0.39 -10.93
C LEU A 72 -25.39 0.73 -10.04
N LYS A 73 -26.59 0.28 -10.43
CA LYS A 73 -27.79 0.32 -9.58
C LYS A 73 -27.70 -0.76 -8.49
N SER A 74 -27.24 -0.37 -7.30
CA SER A 74 -27.24 -1.23 -6.11
C SER A 74 -28.63 -1.32 -5.47
N LYS A 75 -29.12 -2.54 -5.29
CA LYS A 75 -30.30 -2.91 -4.50
C LYS A 75 -29.96 -2.66 -3.02
N ARG A 76 -30.77 -1.87 -2.30
CA ARG A 76 -30.50 -1.52 -0.89
C ARG A 76 -30.65 -2.74 0.01
N ASP A 77 -29.55 -3.40 0.31
CA ASP A 77 -29.39 -4.27 1.48
C ASP A 77 -28.37 -3.63 2.44
N GLY A 78 -28.54 -3.85 3.74
CA GLY A 78 -27.83 -3.18 4.86
C GLY A 78 -26.32 -3.40 4.98
N THR A 79 -25.62 -3.74 3.89
CA THR A 79 -24.17 -3.97 3.78
C THR A 79 -23.47 -2.91 2.92
N SER A 80 -24.08 -1.73 2.77
CA SER A 80 -23.52 -0.63 1.99
C SER A 80 -22.38 0.06 2.72
N ILE A 81 -21.29 0.31 2.00
CA ILE A 81 -20.17 1.13 2.46
C ILE A 81 -20.62 2.59 2.64
N VAL A 82 -20.05 3.27 3.64
CA VAL A 82 -20.24 4.70 3.88
C VAL A 82 -19.66 5.53 2.73
N SER A 83 -20.52 6.25 2.00
CA SER A 83 -20.15 7.05 0.81
C SER A 83 -19.55 8.43 1.15
N SER A 84 -18.51 8.47 1.98
CA SER A 84 -17.77 9.71 2.30
C SER A 84 -16.27 9.51 2.11
N GLU A 85 -15.62 10.45 1.41
CA GLU A 85 -14.17 10.41 1.25
C GLU A 85 -13.45 10.70 2.56
N ILE A 86 -12.28 10.10 2.75
CA ILE A 86 -11.41 10.30 3.90
C ILE A 86 -9.97 10.51 3.43
N SER A 87 -9.29 11.52 3.98
CA SER A 87 -7.86 11.73 3.74
C SER A 87 -7.01 10.80 4.59
N PHE A 88 -5.73 10.64 4.23
CA PHE A 88 -4.82 9.87 5.05
C PHE A 88 -4.70 10.41 6.48
N PHE A 89 -4.65 11.73 6.66
CA PHE A 89 -4.54 12.34 7.98
C PHE A 89 -5.78 12.09 8.84
N GLN A 90 -6.98 12.17 8.25
CA GLN A 90 -8.22 11.82 8.94
C GLN A 90 -8.25 10.34 9.33
N CYS A 91 -7.70 9.44 8.51
CA CYS A 91 -7.53 8.03 8.90
C CYS A 91 -6.68 7.91 10.17
N LEU A 92 -5.54 8.61 10.23
CA LEU A 92 -4.65 8.59 11.39
C LEU A 92 -5.32 9.14 12.65
N GLU A 93 -6.08 10.22 12.53
CA GLU A 93 -6.84 10.82 13.64
C GLU A 93 -7.87 9.83 14.20
N GLN A 94 -8.66 9.17 13.33
CA GLN A 94 -9.65 8.19 13.77
C GLN A 94 -9.02 6.92 14.35
N MET A 95 -7.83 6.53 13.89
CA MET A 95 -7.03 5.45 14.50
C MET A 95 -6.33 5.87 15.81
N ASN A 96 -6.56 7.10 16.29
CA ASN A 96 -5.91 7.68 17.48
C ASN A 96 -4.38 7.65 17.40
N PHE A 97 -3.81 7.82 16.21
CA PHE A 97 -2.36 7.85 16.03
C PHE A 97 -1.83 9.28 16.13
N PRO A 98 -0.91 9.58 17.09
CA PRO A 98 -0.35 10.91 17.22
C PRO A 98 0.51 11.24 15.99
N VAL A 99 0.01 12.11 15.12
CA VAL A 99 0.75 12.61 13.96
C VAL A 99 1.90 13.47 14.46
N LYS A 100 3.13 12.97 14.36
CA LYS A 100 4.31 13.78 14.66
C LYS A 100 4.46 14.86 13.58
N PRO A 101 4.70 16.14 13.95
CA PRO A 101 4.94 17.19 12.98
C PRO A 101 6.18 16.83 12.13
N ILE A 102 6.04 16.93 10.81
CA ILE A 102 7.12 16.66 9.85
C ILE A 102 8.20 17.71 10.05
N THR A 103 9.19 17.41 10.88
CA THR A 103 10.39 18.24 11.02
C THR A 103 11.35 17.83 9.92
N THR A 104 11.39 18.58 8.81
CA THR A 104 12.54 18.48 7.89
C THR A 104 13.73 19.14 8.57
N PRO A 105 14.74 18.40 9.07
CA PRO A 105 15.95 19.06 9.53
C PRO A 105 16.61 19.74 8.32
N PRO A 106 17.20 20.94 8.49
CA PRO A 106 17.92 21.61 7.42
C PRO A 106 18.97 20.66 6.83
N LEU A 107 19.08 20.66 5.50
CA LEU A 107 20.08 19.87 4.78
C LEU A 107 21.47 20.24 5.29
N ALA A 108 22.03 19.44 6.19
CA ALA A 108 23.39 19.63 6.65
C ALA A 108 24.34 19.67 5.43
N PRO A 109 25.29 20.62 5.38
CA PRO A 109 26.20 20.77 4.25
C PRO A 109 26.93 19.45 3.99
N ARG A 110 27.09 19.11 2.71
CA ARG A 110 27.78 17.90 2.25
C ARG A 110 29.25 17.95 2.69
N ARG A 111 29.57 17.38 3.85
CA ARG A 111 30.97 17.13 4.23
C ARG A 111 31.54 16.02 3.35
N LEU A 112 32.32 16.42 2.35
CA LEU A 112 33.08 15.55 1.44
C LEU A 112 34.26 14.93 2.20
N TRP A 113 34.01 13.84 2.91
CA TRP A 113 35.09 12.94 3.36
C TRP A 113 35.03 11.69 2.50
N LYS A 114 35.82 11.67 1.42
CA LYS A 114 36.15 10.44 0.68
C LYS A 114 37.08 9.60 1.55
N ARG A 115 36.52 8.89 2.53
CA ARG A 115 37.23 7.78 3.17
C ARG A 115 36.97 6.53 2.33
N PHE A 116 37.96 6.16 1.51
CA PHE A 116 38.05 4.80 0.97
C PHE A 116 37.96 3.82 2.15
N ARG A 117 36.97 2.92 2.11
CA ARG A 117 36.90 1.75 3.00
C ARG A 117 36.75 0.53 2.10
N PRO A 118 37.82 -0.22 1.84
CA PRO A 118 37.68 -1.54 1.24
C PRO A 118 36.99 -2.46 2.26
N LEU A 119 36.23 -3.45 1.77
CA LEU A 119 35.36 -4.38 2.50
C LEU A 119 34.04 -3.79 3.06
N GLY A 120 33.14 -3.41 2.16
CA GLY A 120 31.77 -3.01 2.47
C GLY A 120 30.76 -4.16 2.68
N TRP A 121 31.19 -5.42 2.67
CA TRP A 121 30.29 -6.58 2.62
C TRP A 121 29.64 -6.96 3.96
N PHE A 122 30.20 -6.51 5.10
CA PHE A 122 29.71 -6.83 6.45
C PHE A 122 29.29 -5.62 7.27
N ARG A 123 28.81 -4.54 6.64
CA ARG A 123 28.24 -3.41 7.41
C ARG A 123 26.92 -3.84 8.05
N LYS A 124 26.97 -4.19 9.35
CA LYS A 124 25.78 -4.48 10.18
C LYS A 124 24.71 -3.41 9.94
N ARG A 125 23.48 -3.85 9.68
CA ARG A 125 22.34 -2.94 9.47
C ARG A 125 22.16 -2.09 10.73
N PRO A 126 21.97 -0.76 10.61
CA PRO A 126 21.79 0.07 11.78
C PRO A 126 20.49 -0.33 12.48
N ASN A 127 20.52 -0.32 13.81
CA ASN A 127 19.29 -0.42 14.59
C ASN A 127 18.43 0.82 14.35
N LEU A 128 17.11 0.65 14.45
CA LEU A 128 16.17 1.76 14.44
C LEU A 128 16.36 2.57 15.74
N LYS A 129 16.36 3.91 15.66
CA LYS A 129 16.48 4.77 16.85
C LYS A 129 15.27 4.56 17.78
N PRO A 130 15.45 4.59 19.12
CA PRO A 130 14.37 4.33 20.08
C PRO A 130 13.14 5.21 19.88
N ASN A 131 13.32 6.50 19.58
CA ASN A 131 12.23 7.47 19.37
C ASN A 131 11.38 7.22 18.10
N LEU A 132 11.76 6.24 17.28
CA LEU A 132 11.05 5.81 16.07
C LEU A 132 10.34 4.46 16.25
N LEU A 133 10.47 3.83 17.42
CA LEU A 133 9.86 2.52 17.67
C LEU A 133 8.34 2.61 17.65
N ASP A 134 7.75 3.64 18.25
CA ASP A 134 6.28 3.80 18.32
C ASP A 134 5.64 3.85 16.93
N GLU A 135 6.26 4.54 15.97
CA GLU A 135 5.76 4.58 14.59
C GLU A 135 5.88 3.23 13.90
N ARG A 136 6.94 2.46 14.20
CA ARG A 136 7.08 1.10 13.66
C ARG A 136 6.05 0.16 14.28
N GLU A 137 5.81 0.27 15.59
CA GLU A 137 4.80 -0.54 16.27
C GLU A 137 3.40 -0.18 15.76
N PHE A 138 3.11 1.09 15.43
CA PHE A 138 1.88 1.46 14.74
C PHE A 138 1.75 0.82 13.34
N VAL A 139 2.82 0.86 12.53
CA VAL A 139 2.83 0.17 11.23
C VAL A 139 2.62 -1.34 11.41
N TYR A 140 3.13 -1.96 12.48
CA TYR A 140 2.83 -3.36 12.77
C TYR A 140 1.41 -3.58 13.27
N ALA A 141 0.88 -2.73 14.15
CA ALA A 141 -0.49 -2.80 14.63
C ALA A 141 -1.48 -2.79 13.45
N THR A 142 -1.32 -1.85 12.51
CA THR A 142 -2.14 -1.79 11.28
C THR A 142 -2.02 -3.02 10.38
N VAL A 143 -0.92 -3.78 10.44
CA VAL A 143 -0.80 -5.07 9.73
C VAL A 143 -1.62 -6.17 10.40
N TYR A 144 -1.72 -6.15 11.73
CA TYR A 144 -2.48 -7.14 12.49
C TYR A 144 -3.96 -6.78 12.66
N THR A 145 -4.32 -5.51 12.41
CA THR A 145 -5.72 -5.10 12.33
C THR A 145 -6.37 -5.70 11.10
N GLU A 146 -7.43 -6.48 11.31
CA GLU A 146 -8.24 -7.02 10.23
C GLU A 146 -8.93 -5.89 9.47
N CYS A 147 -8.85 -5.95 8.14
CA CYS A 147 -9.54 -4.99 7.27
C CYS A 147 -10.95 -5.51 7.00
N GLN A 148 -11.95 -4.90 7.65
CA GLN A 148 -13.37 -5.26 7.58
C GLN A 148 -14.19 -4.08 7.04
N PRO A 149 -14.11 -3.74 5.73
CA PRO A 149 -14.68 -2.51 5.17
C PRO A 149 -16.21 -2.49 5.07
N PHE A 150 -16.89 -3.62 5.28
CA PHE A 150 -18.35 -3.70 5.25
C PHE A 150 -18.96 -3.65 6.67
N GLU A 151 -18.14 -3.84 7.69
CA GLU A 151 -18.52 -3.88 9.10
C GLU A 151 -17.98 -2.65 9.87
N ASP A 152 -16.83 -2.13 9.48
CA ASP A 152 -16.17 -0.98 10.11
C ASP A 152 -16.31 0.28 9.23
N SER A 153 -16.84 1.36 9.83
CA SER A 153 -17.10 2.61 9.12
C SER A 153 -15.83 3.27 8.58
N LEU A 154 -14.72 3.24 9.31
CA LEU A 154 -13.46 3.84 8.86
C LEU A 154 -12.91 3.04 7.68
N HIS A 155 -12.86 1.71 7.79
CA HIS A 155 -12.42 0.84 6.71
C HIS A 155 -13.31 1.03 5.45
N GLY A 156 -14.61 1.16 5.65
CA GLY A 156 -15.55 1.46 4.58
C GLY A 156 -15.25 2.80 3.89
N GLN A 157 -15.07 3.89 4.64
CA GLN A 157 -14.70 5.20 4.09
C GLN A 157 -13.39 5.15 3.29
N MET A 158 -12.39 4.43 3.79
CA MET A 158 -11.12 4.21 3.11
C MET A 158 -11.32 3.46 1.78
N LEU A 159 -12.12 2.39 1.79
CA LEU A 159 -12.40 1.59 0.59
C LEU A 159 -13.22 2.37 -0.46
N TYR A 160 -14.21 3.14 -0.02
CA TYR A 160 -14.96 4.05 -0.88
C TYR A 160 -14.05 5.13 -1.48
N THR A 161 -13.16 5.70 -0.68
CA THR A 161 -12.21 6.72 -1.13
C THR A 161 -11.36 6.19 -2.27
N ILE A 162 -10.75 5.01 -2.15
CA ILE A 162 -9.91 4.49 -3.24
C ILE A 162 -10.74 4.26 -4.51
N PHE A 163 -11.96 3.75 -4.39
CA PHE A 163 -12.84 3.53 -5.55
C PHE A 163 -13.17 4.85 -6.25
N LYS A 164 -13.60 5.86 -5.49
CA LYS A 164 -13.95 7.17 -6.04
C LYS A 164 -12.75 7.88 -6.63
N ARG A 165 -11.58 7.80 -5.98
CA ARG A 165 -10.34 8.43 -6.47
C ARG A 165 -9.78 7.75 -7.71
N PHE A 166 -10.01 6.45 -7.89
CA PHE A 166 -9.56 5.71 -9.08
C PHE A 166 -10.52 5.96 -10.26
N THR A 167 -11.82 5.77 -10.03
CA THR A 167 -12.83 5.74 -11.09
C THR A 167 -13.49 7.09 -11.38
N GLY A 168 -13.48 8.02 -10.41
CA GLY A 168 -14.28 9.24 -10.42
C GLY A 168 -15.77 9.03 -10.08
N SER A 169 -16.21 7.78 -9.86
CA SER A 169 -17.62 7.46 -9.65
C SER A 169 -18.04 7.59 -8.18
N PRO A 170 -19.13 8.32 -7.88
CA PRO A 170 -19.70 8.42 -6.53
C PRO A 170 -20.67 7.25 -6.23
N ALA A 171 -20.36 6.04 -6.71
CA ALA A 171 -21.25 4.90 -6.58
C ALA A 171 -21.50 4.51 -5.11
N CYS A 172 -22.69 3.98 -4.86
CA CYS A 172 -23.01 3.30 -3.62
C CYS A 172 -22.43 1.88 -3.67
N LEU A 173 -21.47 1.58 -2.80
CA LEU A 173 -20.64 0.38 -2.91
C LEU A 173 -21.10 -0.71 -1.93
N THR A 174 -21.30 -1.90 -2.44
CA THR A 174 -21.58 -3.14 -1.71
C THR A 174 -20.61 -4.23 -2.18
N LYS A 175 -20.71 -5.49 -1.74
CA LYS A 175 -19.97 -6.58 -2.37
C LYS A 175 -20.47 -6.79 -3.82
N GLY A 176 -19.57 -7.02 -4.77
CA GLY A 176 -19.93 -7.18 -6.18
C GLY A 176 -18.75 -7.08 -7.15
N ASP A 177 -19.00 -7.32 -8.44
CA ASP A 177 -17.92 -7.45 -9.45
C ASP A 177 -17.17 -6.15 -9.76
N HIS A 178 -17.73 -4.99 -9.37
CA HIS A 178 -17.06 -3.70 -9.51
C HIS A 178 -15.73 -3.59 -8.74
N TRP A 179 -15.47 -4.47 -7.76
CA TRP A 179 -14.17 -4.53 -7.11
C TRP A 179 -13.09 -5.14 -8.02
N GLN A 180 -13.46 -6.09 -8.87
CA GLN A 180 -12.55 -6.67 -9.86
C GLN A 180 -12.13 -5.63 -10.89
N LEU A 181 -13.04 -4.70 -11.25
CA LEU A 181 -12.74 -3.57 -12.14
C LEU A 181 -11.55 -2.74 -11.63
N ILE A 182 -11.47 -2.47 -10.33
CA ILE A 182 -10.35 -1.73 -9.75
C ILE A 182 -9.16 -2.62 -9.35
N GLY A 183 -9.19 -3.90 -9.74
CA GLY A 183 -8.08 -4.83 -9.63
C GLY A 183 -7.99 -5.57 -8.30
N PHE A 184 -9.10 -5.77 -7.58
CA PHE A 184 -9.19 -6.79 -6.53
C PHE A 184 -9.39 -8.20 -7.12
N GLN A 185 -9.06 -9.26 -6.38
CA GLN A 185 -9.13 -10.64 -6.91
C GLN A 185 -10.56 -11.18 -7.03
N GLY A 186 -11.54 -10.59 -6.34
CA GLY A 186 -12.93 -11.03 -6.36
C GLY A 186 -13.91 -9.92 -6.02
N SER A 187 -15.16 -10.31 -5.74
CA SER A 187 -16.25 -9.40 -5.40
C SER A 187 -16.24 -8.92 -3.93
N ASP A 188 -15.28 -9.39 -3.13
CA ASP A 188 -15.09 -9.01 -1.73
C ASP A 188 -13.62 -8.65 -1.44
N PRO A 189 -13.28 -7.34 -1.41
CA PRO A 189 -11.92 -6.86 -1.16
C PRO A 189 -11.33 -7.28 0.19
N THR A 190 -12.16 -7.63 1.18
CA THR A 190 -11.72 -8.10 2.51
C THR A 190 -10.72 -9.26 2.39
N THR A 191 -10.94 -10.12 1.38
CA THR A 191 -10.13 -11.33 1.17
C THR A 191 -8.71 -11.05 0.68
N ASP A 192 -8.50 -9.94 -0.02
CA ASP A 192 -7.20 -9.51 -0.57
C ASP A 192 -6.28 -8.93 0.52
N PHE A 193 -6.86 -8.36 1.60
CA PHE A 193 -6.09 -7.68 2.65
C PHE A 193 -5.47 -8.61 3.70
N ARG A 194 -5.77 -9.92 3.69
CA ARG A 194 -5.32 -10.88 4.73
C ARG A 194 -3.81 -10.87 5.00
N GLY A 195 -2.98 -10.62 3.99
CA GLY A 195 -1.51 -10.68 4.13
C GLY A 195 -0.88 -9.43 4.75
N ALA A 196 -1.52 -8.27 4.62
CA ALA A 196 -0.98 -6.97 5.03
C ALA A 196 -1.93 -6.16 5.93
N GLY A 197 -3.11 -6.71 6.25
CA GLY A 197 -4.12 -6.09 7.10
C GLY A 197 -4.59 -4.72 6.59
N LEU A 198 -5.06 -3.91 7.53
CA LEU A 198 -5.45 -2.52 7.30
C LEU A 198 -4.33 -1.66 6.69
N LEU A 199 -3.05 -1.99 6.92
CA LEU A 199 -1.92 -1.25 6.34
C LEU A 199 -2.01 -1.16 4.81
N ALA A 200 -2.44 -2.22 4.13
CA ALA A 200 -2.55 -2.19 2.66
C ALA A 200 -3.64 -1.22 2.18
N LEU A 201 -4.79 -1.19 2.86
CA LEU A 201 -5.85 -0.22 2.55
C LEU A 201 -5.38 1.20 2.86
N LEU A 202 -4.69 1.41 3.98
CA LEU A 202 -4.11 2.71 4.36
C LEU A 202 -3.10 3.23 3.32
N CYS A 203 -2.25 2.35 2.79
CA CYS A 203 -1.32 2.70 1.72
C CYS A 203 -2.06 3.10 0.43
N LEU A 204 -3.10 2.37 0.04
CA LEU A 204 -3.91 2.72 -1.14
C LEU A 204 -4.57 4.10 -0.98
N VAL A 205 -5.16 4.38 0.19
CA VAL A 205 -5.69 5.72 0.51
C VAL A 205 -4.60 6.78 0.37
N TYR A 206 -3.44 6.57 1.00
CA TYR A 206 -2.33 7.51 0.92
C TYR A 206 -1.92 7.84 -0.52
N PHE A 207 -1.81 6.84 -1.40
CA PHE A 207 -1.48 7.07 -2.81
C PHE A 207 -2.59 7.78 -3.59
N ALA A 208 -3.86 7.52 -3.24
CA ALA A 208 -5.03 8.09 -3.88
C ALA A 208 -5.32 9.55 -3.47
N THR A 209 -4.96 9.94 -2.25
CA THR A 209 -5.31 11.26 -1.68
C THR A 209 -4.12 12.20 -1.53
N GLU A 210 -2.93 11.69 -1.23
CA GLU A 210 -1.81 12.53 -0.83
C GLU A 210 -0.86 12.89 -2.00
N PRO A 211 -0.31 14.12 -2.02
CA PRO A 211 0.72 14.50 -2.98
C PRO A 211 2.00 13.66 -2.82
N PRO A 212 2.86 13.58 -3.86
CA PRO A 212 2.73 14.30 -5.14
C PRO A 212 1.98 13.54 -6.24
N PHE A 213 1.56 12.29 -6.00
CA PHE A 213 1.10 11.40 -7.07
C PHE A 213 -0.42 11.25 -7.18
N CYS A 214 -1.20 11.74 -6.21
CA CYS A 214 -2.65 11.59 -6.19
C CYS A 214 -3.35 12.04 -7.48
N ASN A 215 -2.82 13.07 -8.18
CA ASN A 215 -3.37 13.55 -9.45
C ASN A 215 -3.08 12.62 -10.65
N THR A 216 -2.09 11.74 -10.54
CA THR A 216 -1.73 10.76 -11.59
C THR A 216 -2.55 9.48 -11.51
N VAL A 217 -3.21 9.24 -10.37
CA VAL A 217 -3.93 8.00 -10.08
C VAL A 217 -5.04 7.69 -11.08
N PRO A 218 -5.94 8.63 -11.47
CA PRO A 218 -6.97 8.33 -12.47
C PRO A 218 -6.39 7.93 -13.83
N SER A 219 -5.26 8.55 -14.21
CA SER A 219 -4.58 8.24 -15.49
C SER A 219 -3.96 6.83 -15.46
N PHE A 220 -3.21 6.50 -14.41
CA PHE A 220 -2.65 5.15 -14.27
C PHE A 220 -3.73 4.08 -14.10
N PHE A 221 -4.84 4.40 -13.44
CA PHE A 221 -5.97 3.49 -13.35
C PHE A 221 -6.56 3.20 -14.73
N ARG A 222 -6.83 4.23 -15.56
CA ARG A 222 -7.30 4.02 -16.95
C ARG A 222 -6.34 3.15 -17.75
N GLN A 223 -5.04 3.41 -17.64
CA GLN A 223 -4.01 2.61 -18.33
C GLN A 223 -3.97 1.16 -17.84
N SER A 224 -4.31 0.89 -16.58
CA SER A 224 -4.40 -0.48 -16.05
C SER A 224 -5.55 -1.30 -16.63
N LEU A 225 -6.51 -0.64 -17.29
CA LEU A 225 -7.65 -1.27 -17.97
C LEU A 225 -7.39 -1.54 -19.46
N GLU A 226 -6.24 -1.10 -20.01
CA GLU A 226 -5.91 -1.29 -21.43
C GLU A 226 -5.92 -2.79 -21.80
N PRO A 227 -6.68 -3.24 -22.81
CA PRO A 227 -6.93 -4.67 -23.03
C PRO A 227 -5.66 -5.53 -23.12
N VAL A 228 -4.60 -5.01 -23.77
CA VAL A 228 -3.34 -5.74 -23.98
C VAL A 228 -2.38 -5.61 -22.80
N TYR A 229 -2.35 -4.44 -22.17
CA TYR A 229 -1.39 -4.09 -21.11
C TYR A 229 -2.05 -3.97 -19.74
N HIS A 230 -3.20 -4.63 -19.55
CA HIS A 230 -3.95 -4.53 -18.31
C HIS A 230 -3.14 -5.09 -17.13
N PHE A 231 -3.42 -4.58 -15.94
CA PHE A 231 -2.92 -5.14 -14.69
C PHE A 231 -3.88 -4.85 -13.54
N PRO A 232 -3.95 -5.73 -12.52
CA PRO A 232 -4.86 -5.53 -11.39
C PRO A 232 -4.34 -4.42 -10.46
N PHE A 233 -4.81 -3.18 -10.68
CA PHE A 233 -4.28 -1.97 -10.05
C PHE A 233 -4.18 -2.07 -8.51
N SER A 234 -5.28 -2.41 -7.84
CA SER A 234 -5.31 -2.53 -6.37
C SER A 234 -4.41 -3.67 -5.86
N LEU A 235 -4.42 -4.83 -6.54
CA LEU A 235 -3.57 -5.97 -6.20
C LEU A 235 -2.07 -5.64 -6.28
N ILE A 236 -1.66 -4.86 -7.28
CA ILE A 236 -0.29 -4.36 -7.38
C ILE A 236 0.05 -3.48 -6.16
N GLY A 237 -0.84 -2.57 -5.77
CA GLY A 237 -0.67 -1.78 -4.55
C GLY A 237 -0.47 -2.65 -3.32
N ILE A 238 -1.33 -3.66 -3.11
CA ILE A 238 -1.22 -4.61 -1.98
C ILE A 238 0.12 -5.37 -1.99
N ASN A 239 0.57 -5.80 -3.17
CA ASN A 239 1.87 -6.46 -3.34
C ASN A 239 3.03 -5.52 -2.99
N LEU A 240 2.96 -4.25 -3.33
CA LEU A 240 3.98 -3.25 -2.99
C LEU A 240 4.01 -2.95 -1.48
N THR A 241 2.86 -2.88 -0.81
CA THR A 241 2.78 -2.78 0.65
C THR A 241 3.51 -3.95 1.31
N THR A 242 3.22 -5.17 0.83
CA THR A 242 3.84 -6.40 1.31
C THR A 242 5.36 -6.39 1.13
N LEU A 243 5.83 -6.02 -0.06
CA LEU A 243 7.26 -5.90 -0.38
C LEU A 243 7.94 -4.91 0.57
N LEU A 244 7.35 -3.74 0.78
CA LEU A 244 7.92 -2.71 1.64
C LEU A 244 7.95 -3.12 3.11
N LEU A 245 6.89 -3.79 3.58
CA LEU A 245 6.81 -4.39 4.91
C LEU A 245 7.91 -5.42 5.14
N GLN A 246 8.21 -6.27 4.16
CA GLN A 246 9.33 -7.22 4.24
C GLN A 246 10.68 -6.50 4.36
N LEU A 247 10.90 -5.43 3.59
CA LEU A 247 12.13 -4.63 3.68
C LEU A 247 12.25 -3.94 5.05
N MET A 248 11.14 -3.45 5.62
CA MET A 248 11.10 -2.89 6.98
C MET A 248 11.44 -3.95 8.04
N ARG A 249 10.78 -5.11 8.01
CA ARG A 249 11.01 -6.22 8.97
C ARG A 249 12.44 -6.71 8.97
N GLN A 250 13.05 -6.77 7.79
CA GLN A 250 14.45 -7.16 7.62
C GLN A 250 15.43 -6.03 8.03
N GLY A 251 14.95 -4.85 8.39
CA GLY A 251 15.77 -3.71 8.79
C GLY A 251 16.54 -3.03 7.65
N HIS A 252 16.17 -3.30 6.38
CA HIS A 252 16.79 -2.67 5.21
C HIS A 252 16.55 -1.15 5.18
N LEU A 253 15.43 -0.71 5.75
CA LEU A 253 14.98 0.68 5.72
C LEU A 253 15.40 1.49 6.95
N ASN A 254 15.92 0.86 8.02
CA ASN A 254 16.29 1.53 9.28
C ASN A 254 17.21 2.73 9.08
N ARG A 255 18.20 2.61 8.19
CA ARG A 255 19.11 3.73 7.88
C ARG A 255 18.36 4.93 7.29
N LEU A 256 17.35 4.66 6.48
CA LEU A 256 16.55 5.70 5.86
C LEU A 256 15.61 6.33 6.88
N TYR A 257 14.87 5.52 7.65
CA TYR A 257 14.02 6.00 8.74
C TYR A 257 14.78 6.87 9.74
N ASN A 258 15.96 6.43 10.18
CA ASN A 258 16.81 7.19 11.10
C ASN A 258 17.26 8.55 10.54
N LYS A 259 17.34 8.69 9.22
CA LYS A 259 17.71 9.95 8.54
C LYS A 259 16.49 10.83 8.27
N GLN A 260 15.35 10.24 7.95
CA GLN A 260 14.11 10.98 7.70
C GLN A 260 13.35 11.33 8.98
N HIS A 261 13.80 10.81 10.14
CA HIS A 261 13.20 11.05 11.45
C HIS A 261 11.72 10.62 11.55
N SER A 262 11.28 9.72 10.67
CA SER A 262 9.95 9.11 10.73
C SER A 262 9.95 7.75 10.01
N VAL A 263 9.26 6.77 10.58
CA VAL A 263 8.99 5.47 9.97
C VAL A 263 7.76 5.57 9.08
N LEU A 264 6.65 6.07 9.62
CA LEU A 264 5.35 6.05 8.93
C LEU A 264 5.38 6.91 7.67
N HIS A 265 5.77 8.18 7.80
CA HIS A 265 5.84 9.12 6.68
C HIS A 265 6.76 8.59 5.58
N THR A 266 7.93 8.08 5.97
CA THR A 266 8.90 7.49 5.03
C THR A 266 8.35 6.22 4.37
N PHE A 267 7.63 5.37 5.10
CA PHE A 267 7.00 4.16 4.57
C PHE A 267 5.96 4.55 3.49
N MET A 268 5.06 5.48 3.81
CA MET A 268 4.03 5.93 2.89
C MET A 268 4.61 6.61 1.63
N HIS A 269 5.63 7.45 1.77
CA HIS A 269 6.31 8.05 0.61
C HIS A 269 7.06 7.02 -0.24
N LEU A 270 7.70 6.01 0.38
CA LEU A 270 8.32 4.92 -0.36
C LEU A 270 7.29 4.09 -1.12
N TYR A 271 6.15 3.81 -0.49
CA TYR A 271 5.03 3.11 -1.11
C TYR A 271 4.57 3.86 -2.37
N SER A 272 4.26 5.16 -2.26
CA SER A 272 3.80 5.95 -3.40
C SER A 272 4.85 6.07 -4.50
N GLY A 273 6.12 6.24 -4.15
CA GLY A 273 7.20 6.26 -5.14
C GLY A 273 7.38 4.92 -5.84
N LEU A 274 7.22 3.80 -5.13
CA LEU A 274 7.24 2.45 -5.71
C LEU A 274 6.06 2.25 -6.66
N PHE A 275 4.86 2.63 -6.25
CA PHE A 275 3.64 2.44 -7.04
C PHE A 275 3.66 3.31 -8.30
N TYR A 276 4.01 4.59 -8.17
CA TYR A 276 4.25 5.46 -9.32
C TYR A 276 5.28 4.87 -10.29
N THR A 277 6.42 4.38 -9.77
CA THR A 277 7.47 3.78 -10.62
C THR A 277 6.97 2.52 -11.32
N PHE A 278 6.18 1.69 -10.63
CA PHE A 278 5.55 0.53 -11.24
C PHE A 278 4.68 0.95 -12.43
N CYS A 279 3.71 1.84 -12.21
CA CYS A 279 2.76 2.23 -13.25
C CYS A 279 3.46 2.92 -14.42
N LYS A 280 4.39 3.83 -14.13
CA LYS A 280 5.17 4.52 -15.17
C LYS A 280 5.94 3.54 -16.06
N ARG A 281 6.71 2.62 -15.45
CA ARG A 281 7.47 1.62 -16.23
C ARG A 281 6.55 0.65 -16.97
N TRP A 282 5.42 0.28 -16.37
CA TRP A 282 4.42 -0.56 -17.02
C TRP A 282 3.99 -0.01 -18.37
N VAL A 283 3.70 1.29 -18.39
CA VAL A 283 3.24 2.01 -19.58
C VAL A 283 4.37 2.23 -20.57
N GLU A 284 5.53 2.72 -20.11
CA GLU A 284 6.68 3.03 -20.96
C GLU A 284 7.26 1.79 -21.64
N GLU A 285 7.30 0.66 -20.95
CA GLU A 285 7.90 -0.59 -21.44
C GLU A 285 6.85 -1.57 -22.00
N LYS A 286 5.57 -1.17 -22.03
CA LYS A 286 4.46 -1.98 -22.57
C LYS A 286 4.42 -3.39 -21.98
N TYR A 287 4.51 -3.46 -20.65
CA TYR A 287 4.50 -4.75 -19.95
C TYR A 287 3.13 -5.43 -20.00
N THR A 288 3.15 -6.76 -19.97
CA THR A 288 1.96 -7.59 -19.80
C THR A 288 1.95 -8.20 -18.41
N VAL A 289 0.79 -8.72 -17.98
CA VAL A 289 0.59 -9.38 -16.68
C VAL A 289 1.64 -10.48 -16.38
N LEU A 290 2.21 -11.10 -17.40
CA LEU A 290 3.27 -12.11 -17.26
C LEU A 290 4.56 -11.56 -16.63
N LYS A 291 4.80 -10.25 -16.78
CA LYS A 291 6.00 -9.54 -16.28
C LYS A 291 5.83 -8.99 -14.87
N THR A 292 4.65 -9.10 -14.25
CA THR A 292 4.37 -8.56 -12.91
C THR A 292 5.42 -8.98 -11.88
N ARG A 293 5.76 -10.29 -11.81
CA ARG A 293 6.77 -10.78 -10.85
C ARG A 293 8.16 -10.20 -11.10
N GLU A 294 8.54 -10.04 -12.35
CA GLU A 294 9.84 -9.53 -12.74
C GLU A 294 10.01 -8.07 -12.29
N ILE A 295 9.00 -7.24 -12.54
CA ILE A 295 9.00 -5.82 -12.17
C ILE A 295 8.97 -5.66 -10.65
N LEU A 296 8.15 -6.44 -9.93
CA LEU A 296 8.11 -6.41 -8.47
C LEU A 296 9.47 -6.78 -7.86
N ARG A 297 10.15 -7.82 -8.39
CA ARG A 297 11.51 -8.18 -7.97
C ARG A 297 12.52 -7.07 -8.29
N TRP A 298 12.39 -6.43 -9.45
CA TRP A 298 13.24 -5.30 -9.83
C TRP A 298 13.07 -4.13 -8.85
N LEU A 299 11.82 -3.76 -8.54
CA LEU A 299 11.49 -2.71 -7.57
C LEU A 299 12.03 -3.05 -6.17
N GLU A 300 11.87 -4.29 -5.71
CA GLU A 300 12.41 -4.77 -4.44
C GLU A 300 13.93 -4.62 -4.39
N LYS A 301 14.64 -5.12 -5.41
CA LYS A 301 16.09 -5.03 -5.52
C LYS A 301 16.55 -3.58 -5.53
N ARG A 302 15.85 -2.72 -6.27
CA ARG A 302 16.15 -1.29 -6.37
C ARG A 302 15.93 -0.57 -5.04
N CYS A 303 14.81 -0.82 -4.38
CA CYS A 303 14.46 -0.24 -3.08
C CYS A 303 15.43 -0.69 -1.99
N ARG A 304 15.81 -1.97 -1.98
CA ARG A 304 16.86 -2.50 -1.08
C ARG A 304 18.20 -1.78 -1.25
N GLN A 305 18.60 -1.49 -2.48
CA GLN A 305 19.89 -0.86 -2.78
C GLN A 305 19.90 0.66 -2.56
N ASN A 306 18.85 1.36 -2.98
CA ASN A 306 18.76 2.81 -2.93
C ASN A 306 17.31 3.29 -2.72
N PRO A 307 16.76 3.15 -1.51
CA PRO A 307 15.36 3.53 -1.25
C PRO A 307 15.14 5.05 -1.38
N ARG A 308 16.19 5.86 -1.17
CA ARG A 308 16.13 7.33 -1.34
C ARG A 308 15.83 7.77 -2.76
N TRP A 309 16.05 6.91 -3.75
CA TRP A 309 15.72 7.23 -5.14
C TRP A 309 14.21 7.45 -5.31
N PHE A 310 13.39 6.60 -4.69
CA PHE A 310 11.92 6.70 -4.75
C PHE A 310 11.39 7.97 -4.07
N LEU A 311 12.06 8.45 -3.02
CA LEU A 311 11.67 9.69 -2.33
C LEU A 311 11.97 10.99 -3.13
N LYS A 312 12.71 10.90 -4.23
CA LYS A 312 13.10 12.07 -5.05
C LYS A 312 12.30 12.20 -6.33
N ILE A 313 11.45 11.24 -6.61
CA ILE A 313 10.60 11.26 -7.80
C ILE A 313 9.61 12.41 -7.62
N LYS A 314 9.55 13.27 -8.64
CA LYS A 314 8.52 14.31 -8.73
C LYS A 314 7.39 13.74 -9.60
N GLY A 315 6.17 13.88 -9.11
CA GLY A 315 4.94 13.52 -9.84
C GLY A 315 4.75 14.37 -11.07
#